data_AF-A0A3E5E2M2-F1
#
_entry.id   AF-A0A3E5E2M2-F1
#
_cell.length_a   1.000
_cell.length_b   1.000
_cell.length_c   1.000
_cell.angle_alpha   90.00
_cell.angle_beta   90.00
_cell.angle_gamma   90.00
#
_symmetry.space_group_name_H-M   'P 1'
#
loop_
_entity.id
_entity.type
_entity.pdbx_description
1 polymer ?
#
loop_
_entity_poly.entity_id
_entity_poly.type
_entity_poly.pdbx_seq_one_letter_code
_entity_poly.pdbx_strand_id
1 'polypeptide(L)'
;MKGTVGIVDFHAATNYGSALLAYALQRVVSDMGYDCSIINYQPQKQVDGYRLPILVSRHPVKRWIESLCWLPYNKQMKRKVDKFKSFAHDYMRLTPYCCDPSKINEECGTFDYYIAGGDQIWNTGCFEFEWYYYLDFVRNGKKIAYAPSMGPNGRKTIPAHLAERVRREVKTYQAVAVRDSGTAAFFDSNLPVVLDPTMLLDVEEWNKLAGDSPLIKRVCILLRSV
;
A
#
# COMPACT_ATOMS: atom_id res chain seq x y z
N MET A 1 -11.22 5.14 -23.58
CA MET A 1 -10.33 4.81 -22.45
C MET A 1 -8.91 5.18 -22.82
N LYS A 2 -8.16 5.86 -21.93
CA LYS A 2 -6.78 6.35 -22.20
C LYS A 2 -5.67 5.28 -22.11
N GLY A 3 -6.02 4.07 -21.68
CA GLY A 3 -5.11 2.93 -21.47
C GLY A 3 -5.44 2.19 -20.17
N THR A 4 -4.72 1.10 -19.90
CA THR A 4 -4.85 0.31 -18.66
C THR A 4 -3.77 0.66 -17.65
N VAL A 5 -4.11 0.66 -16.36
CA VAL A 5 -3.22 1.03 -15.25
C VAL A 5 -3.25 -0.02 -14.16
N GLY A 6 -2.08 -0.54 -13.78
CA GLY A 6 -1.89 -1.41 -12.63
C GLY A 6 -1.29 -0.66 -11.45
N ILE A 7 -2.02 -0.55 -10.34
CA ILE A 7 -1.51 0.09 -9.10
C ILE A 7 -0.90 -0.96 -8.18
N VAL A 8 0.25 -0.63 -7.59
CA VAL A 8 0.91 -1.39 -6.53
C VAL A 8 1.02 -0.52 -5.28
N ASP A 9 0.44 -1.00 -4.18
CA ASP A 9 0.48 -0.38 -2.85
C ASP A 9 0.29 -1.45 -1.74
N PHE A 10 0.03 -1.01 -0.51
CA PHE A 10 -0.31 -1.89 0.63
C PHE A 10 -1.83 -2.19 0.74
N HIS A 11 -2.53 -2.46 -0.37
CA HIS A 11 -3.99 -2.65 -0.40
C HIS A 11 -4.51 -3.73 0.57
N ALA A 12 -3.75 -4.80 0.78
CA ALA A 12 -4.15 -5.94 1.59
C ALA A 12 -3.94 -5.73 3.10
N ALA A 13 -3.26 -4.65 3.51
CA ALA A 13 -2.99 -4.39 4.91
C ALA A 13 -4.28 -4.05 5.67
N THR A 14 -4.42 -4.55 6.90
CA THR A 14 -5.55 -4.22 7.80
C THR A 14 -5.34 -2.89 8.52
N ASN A 15 -4.99 -1.88 7.72
CA ASN A 15 -4.60 -0.53 8.09
C ASN A 15 -5.50 0.48 7.35
N TYR A 16 -6.12 1.40 8.10
CA TYR A 16 -6.99 2.42 7.54
C TYR A 16 -6.26 3.35 6.56
N GLY A 17 -5.02 3.75 6.87
CA GLY A 17 -4.21 4.58 6.00
C GLY A 17 -3.98 3.91 4.66
N SER A 18 -3.50 2.67 4.65
CA SER A 18 -3.26 1.91 3.41
C SER A 18 -4.54 1.71 2.60
N ALA A 19 -5.66 1.37 3.25
CA ALA A 19 -6.93 1.15 2.56
C ALA A 19 -7.49 2.43 1.93
N LEU A 20 -7.47 3.55 2.65
CA LEU A 20 -7.95 4.83 2.12
C LEU A 20 -7.03 5.38 1.04
N LEU A 21 -5.72 5.18 1.17
CA LEU A 21 -4.73 5.57 0.18
C LEU A 21 -4.95 4.82 -1.14
N ALA A 22 -5.09 3.49 -1.06
CA ALA A 22 -5.31 2.64 -2.24
C ALA A 22 -6.59 3.03 -2.98
N TYR A 23 -7.67 3.25 -2.21
CA TYR A 23 -8.92 3.77 -2.75
C TYR A 23 -8.76 5.13 -3.43
N ALA A 24 -8.11 6.09 -2.76
CA ALA A 24 -7.94 7.45 -3.27
C ALA A 24 -7.13 7.47 -4.57
N LEU A 25 -6.01 6.76 -4.62
CA LEU A 25 -5.18 6.70 -5.83
C LEU A 25 -5.92 6.04 -6.99
N GLN A 26 -6.61 4.92 -6.76
CA GLN A 26 -7.45 4.28 -7.77
C GLN A 26 -8.52 5.24 -8.29
N ARG A 27 -9.21 5.93 -7.39
CA ARG A 27 -10.29 6.86 -7.72
C ARG A 27 -9.79 7.99 -8.62
N VAL A 28 -8.70 8.65 -8.24
CA VAL A 28 -8.08 9.73 -9.03
C VAL A 28 -7.69 9.25 -10.43
N VAL A 29 -7.04 8.08 -10.52
CA VAL A 29 -6.61 7.53 -11.81
C VAL A 29 -7.81 7.15 -12.69
N SER A 30 -8.86 6.57 -12.10
CA SER A 30 -10.11 6.28 -12.81
C SER A 30 -10.79 7.55 -13.32
N ASP A 31 -10.88 8.60 -12.49
CA ASP A 31 -11.52 9.87 -12.86
C ASP A 31 -10.71 10.64 -13.93
N MET A 32 -9.40 10.37 -14.06
CA MET A 32 -8.59 10.83 -15.20
C MET A 32 -8.93 10.13 -16.53
N GLY A 33 -9.75 9.08 -16.53
CA GLY A 33 -10.23 8.34 -17.71
C GLY A 33 -9.44 7.08 -18.08
N TYR A 34 -8.67 6.54 -17.13
CA TYR A 34 -7.91 5.29 -17.28
C TYR A 34 -8.67 4.09 -16.71
N ASP A 35 -8.44 2.92 -17.32
CA ASP A 35 -8.94 1.66 -16.77
C ASP A 35 -7.97 1.15 -15.71
N CYS A 36 -8.30 1.40 -14.46
CA CYS A 36 -7.41 1.18 -13.33
C CYS A 36 -7.79 -0.08 -12.56
N SER A 37 -6.79 -0.87 -12.16
CA SER A 37 -6.96 -1.98 -11.22
C SER A 37 -5.76 -2.04 -10.28
N ILE A 38 -6.00 -2.45 -9.03
CA ILE A 38 -4.96 -2.68 -8.04
C ILE A 38 -4.47 -4.12 -8.18
N ILE A 39 -3.17 -4.29 -8.34
CA ILE A 39 -2.53 -5.59 -8.53
C ILE A 39 -2.60 -6.36 -7.22
N ASN A 40 -3.42 -7.42 -7.21
CA ASN A 40 -3.70 -8.23 -6.04
C ASN A 40 -2.62 -9.28 -5.76
N TYR A 41 -1.38 -8.82 -5.68
CA TYR A 41 -0.25 -9.63 -5.27
C TYR A 41 -0.09 -9.57 -3.74
N GLN A 42 -0.12 -10.73 -3.10
CA GLN A 42 0.09 -10.89 -1.66
C GLN A 42 1.07 -12.04 -1.41
N PRO A 43 2.35 -11.76 -1.12
CA PRO A 43 3.30 -12.81 -0.80
C PRO A 43 2.85 -13.58 0.45
N GLN A 44 3.11 -14.89 0.49
CA GLN A 44 2.66 -15.76 1.59
C GLN A 44 3.11 -15.24 2.97
N LYS A 45 4.29 -14.62 3.06
CA LYS A 45 4.80 -14.01 4.30
C LYS A 45 3.89 -12.89 4.84
N GLN A 46 3.29 -12.08 3.97
CA GLN A 46 2.37 -11.02 4.37
C GLN A 46 1.05 -11.64 4.81
N VAL A 47 0.52 -12.58 4.02
CA VAL A 47 -0.70 -13.32 4.38
C VAL A 47 -0.56 -13.96 5.76
N ASP A 48 0.58 -14.59 6.02
CA ASP A 48 0.88 -15.22 7.31
C ASP A 48 1.08 -14.21 8.44
N GLY A 49 1.72 -13.08 8.18
CA GLY A 49 1.89 -11.99 9.14
C GLY A 49 0.57 -11.36 9.59
N TYR A 50 -0.46 -11.41 8.74
CA TYR A 50 -1.81 -10.93 9.03
C TYR A 50 -2.77 -12.02 9.55
N ARG A 51 -2.30 -13.26 9.74
CA ARG A 51 -3.13 -14.31 10.34
C ARG A 51 -3.44 -13.98 11.79
N LEU A 52 -4.72 -14.12 12.16
CA LEU A 52 -5.19 -13.91 13.51
C LEU A 52 -5.05 -15.21 14.35
N PRO A 53 -4.67 -15.11 15.64
CA PRO A 53 -4.16 -13.91 16.32
C PRO A 53 -2.75 -13.55 15.83
N ILE A 54 -2.41 -12.25 15.81
CA ILE A 54 -1.06 -11.81 15.45
C ILE A 54 -0.13 -12.16 16.62
N LEU A 55 0.66 -13.23 16.45
CA LEU A 55 1.61 -13.70 17.44
C LEU A 55 2.99 -13.12 17.14
N VAL A 56 3.62 -12.50 18.14
CA VAL A 56 4.89 -11.77 17.97
C VAL A 56 6.07 -12.63 18.43
N SER A 57 5.88 -13.48 19.44
CA SER A 57 6.94 -14.35 19.93
C SER A 57 7.27 -15.46 18.94
N ARG A 58 8.56 -15.81 18.85
CA ARG A 58 9.04 -17.02 18.15
C ARG A 58 9.18 -18.23 19.08
N HIS A 59 9.13 -18.03 20.40
CA HIS A 59 9.29 -19.11 21.38
C HIS A 59 7.97 -19.85 21.61
N PRO A 60 7.94 -21.21 21.54
CA PRO A 60 6.70 -21.98 21.48
C PRO A 60 5.79 -21.79 22.71
N VAL A 61 6.36 -21.82 23.92
CA VAL A 61 5.59 -21.60 25.16
C VAL A 61 5.01 -20.19 25.23
N LYS A 62 5.78 -19.17 24.83
CA LYS A 62 5.33 -17.78 24.84
C LYS A 62 4.25 -17.56 23.77
N ARG A 63 4.35 -18.20 22.60
CA ARG A 63 3.29 -18.19 21.57
C ARG A 63 1.99 -18.78 22.07
N TRP A 64 2.05 -19.86 22.84
CA TRP A 64 0.87 -20.49 23.43
C TRP A 64 0.23 -19.59 24.50
N ILE A 65 1.03 -18.91 25.33
CA ILE A 65 0.51 -17.91 26.27
C ILE A 65 -0.11 -16.72 25.54
N GLU A 66 0.59 -16.18 24.52
CA GLU A 66 0.07 -15.09 23.69
C GLU A 66 -1.27 -15.47 23.05
N SER A 67 -1.39 -16.67 22.49
CA SER A 67 -2.64 -17.11 21.84
C SER A 67 -3.81 -17.17 22.83
N LEU A 68 -3.58 -17.60 24.07
CA LEU A 68 -4.59 -17.58 25.15
C LEU A 68 -4.99 -16.14 25.51
N CYS A 69 -4.04 -15.22 25.61
CA CYS A 69 -4.31 -13.80 25.89
C CYS A 69 -5.14 -13.13 24.78
N TRP A 70 -5.02 -13.59 23.53
CA TRP A 70 -5.78 -13.07 22.40
C TRP A 70 -7.20 -13.61 22.27
N LEU A 71 -7.53 -14.76 22.88
CA LEU A 71 -8.86 -15.39 22.82
C LEU A 71 -10.04 -14.41 23.04
N PRO A 72 -10.06 -13.55 24.08
CA PRO A 72 -11.18 -12.62 24.28
C PRO A 72 -11.31 -11.55 23.18
N TYR A 73 -10.22 -11.24 22.47
CA TYR A 73 -10.17 -10.21 21.43
C TYR A 73 -10.39 -10.77 20.01
N ASN A 74 -10.25 -12.09 19.81
CA ASN A 74 -10.36 -12.73 18.49
C ASN A 74 -11.62 -12.34 17.72
N LYS A 75 -12.78 -12.25 18.40
CA LYS A 75 -14.04 -11.84 17.75
C LYS A 75 -13.98 -10.40 17.23
N GLN A 76 -13.37 -9.49 17.99
CA GLN A 76 -13.24 -8.08 17.59
C GLN A 76 -12.22 -7.93 16.46
N MET A 77 -11.09 -8.64 16.54
CA MET A 77 -10.09 -8.64 15.46
C MET A 77 -10.65 -9.22 14.17
N LYS A 78 -11.38 -10.35 14.23
CA LYS A 78 -12.04 -10.93 13.06
C LYS A 78 -13.03 -9.93 12.44
N ARG A 79 -13.87 -9.29 13.25
CA ARG A 79 -14.77 -8.22 12.78
C ARG A 79 -14.02 -7.06 12.11
N LYS A 80 -12.86 -6.66 12.63
CA LYS A 80 -12.01 -5.65 12.00
C LYS A 80 -11.55 -6.13 10.61
N VAL A 81 -10.98 -7.32 10.52
CA VAL A 81 -10.53 -7.91 9.24
C VAL A 81 -11.68 -8.04 8.23
N ASP A 82 -12.85 -8.52 8.67
CA ASP A 82 -14.02 -8.67 7.81
C ASP A 82 -14.46 -7.30 7.25
N LYS A 83 -14.41 -6.22 8.05
CA LYS A 83 -14.69 -4.86 7.55
C LYS A 83 -13.69 -4.39 6.49
N PHE A 84 -12.39 -4.69 6.66
CA PHE A 84 -11.39 -4.36 5.63
C PHE A 84 -11.63 -5.14 4.34
N LYS A 85 -11.99 -6.44 4.45
CA LYS A 85 -12.33 -7.26 3.29
C LYS A 85 -13.56 -6.75 2.56
N SER A 86 -14.63 -6.40 3.30
CA SER A 86 -15.82 -5.77 2.71
C SER A 86 -15.47 -4.46 2.03
N PHE A 87 -14.67 -3.60 2.66
CA PHE A 87 -14.23 -2.35 2.05
C PHE A 87 -13.47 -2.57 0.73
N ALA A 88 -12.50 -3.49 0.71
CA ALA A 88 -11.76 -3.81 -0.50
C ALA A 88 -12.69 -4.38 -1.60
N HIS A 89 -13.61 -5.28 -1.23
CA HIS A 89 -14.58 -5.84 -2.16
C HIS A 89 -15.51 -4.76 -2.78
N ASP A 90 -15.97 -3.82 -1.96
CA ASP A 90 -16.99 -2.85 -2.37
C ASP A 90 -16.39 -1.65 -3.13
N TYR A 91 -15.12 -1.30 -2.85
CA TYR A 91 -14.52 -0.04 -3.32
C TYR A 91 -13.21 -0.20 -4.11
N MET A 92 -12.59 -1.38 -4.10
CA MET A 92 -11.34 -1.61 -4.82
C MET A 92 -11.53 -2.58 -5.98
N ARG A 93 -11.00 -2.22 -7.15
CA ARG A 93 -10.94 -3.09 -8.31
C ARG A 93 -9.63 -3.87 -8.27
N LEU A 94 -9.68 -5.01 -7.60
CA LEU A 94 -8.54 -5.92 -7.50
C LEU A 94 -8.42 -6.80 -8.75
N THR A 95 -7.20 -7.05 -9.20
CA THR A 95 -6.91 -8.12 -10.18
C THR A 95 -7.14 -9.50 -9.54
N PRO A 96 -7.09 -10.61 -10.32
CA PRO A 96 -7.01 -11.93 -9.73
C PRO A 96 -5.86 -12.04 -8.71
N TYR A 97 -6.08 -12.84 -7.67
CA TYR A 97 -5.13 -13.02 -6.58
C TYR A 97 -3.87 -13.74 -7.08
N CYS A 98 -2.71 -13.25 -6.66
CA CYS A 98 -1.42 -13.85 -6.92
C CYS A 98 -0.57 -13.89 -5.64
N CYS A 99 0.13 -14.99 -5.39
CA CYS A 99 1.08 -15.10 -4.27
C CYS A 99 2.51 -15.43 -4.70
N ASP A 100 2.73 -15.72 -5.99
CA ASP A 100 4.03 -16.02 -6.57
C ASP A 100 4.55 -14.80 -7.35
N PRO A 101 5.66 -14.16 -6.92
CA PRO A 101 6.17 -12.96 -7.58
C PRO A 101 6.54 -13.19 -9.05
N SER A 102 6.87 -14.43 -9.44
CA SER A 102 7.20 -14.76 -10.82
C SER A 102 5.99 -14.79 -11.76
N LYS A 103 4.78 -14.91 -11.19
CA LYS A 103 3.52 -15.07 -11.93
C LYS A 103 2.65 -13.81 -11.95
N ILE A 104 3.11 -12.70 -11.38
CA ILE A 104 2.32 -11.46 -11.28
C ILE A 104 1.74 -11.05 -12.65
N ASN A 105 2.55 -11.03 -13.72
CA ASN A 105 2.08 -10.64 -15.05
C ASN A 105 1.09 -11.65 -15.67
N GLU A 106 1.19 -12.94 -15.31
CA GLU A 106 0.32 -14.01 -15.81
C GLU A 106 -1.03 -14.00 -15.08
N GLU A 107 -1.01 -13.91 -13.75
CA GLU A 107 -2.19 -14.01 -12.90
C GLU A 107 -2.92 -12.67 -12.75
N CYS A 108 -2.19 -11.57 -12.56
CA CYS A 108 -2.78 -10.23 -12.39
C CYS A 108 -3.00 -9.49 -13.72
N GLY A 109 -2.41 -9.98 -14.81
CA GLY A 109 -2.42 -9.34 -16.12
C GLY A 109 -1.30 -8.32 -16.32
N THR A 110 -1.32 -7.69 -17.50
CA THR A 110 -0.35 -6.67 -17.90
C THR A 110 -1.05 -5.36 -18.26
N PHE A 111 -0.34 -4.25 -18.05
CA PHE A 111 -0.90 -2.89 -18.15
C PHE A 111 -0.02 -1.98 -19.00
N ASP A 112 -0.61 -0.96 -19.61
CA ASP A 112 0.14 0.07 -20.33
C ASP A 112 1.01 0.90 -19.37
N TYR A 113 0.49 1.14 -18.17
CA TYR A 113 1.13 1.91 -17.10
C TYR A 113 1.07 1.16 -15.77
N TYR A 114 2.12 1.30 -14.97
CA TYR A 114 2.20 0.76 -13.62
C TYR A 114 2.52 1.89 -12.66
N ILE A 115 1.76 2.00 -11.58
CA ILE A 115 1.95 3.03 -10.56
C ILE A 115 2.36 2.37 -9.25
N ALA A 116 3.57 2.68 -8.78
CA ALA A 116 3.98 2.46 -7.40
C ALA A 116 3.41 3.60 -6.56
N GLY A 117 2.35 3.32 -5.82
CA GLY A 117 1.57 4.29 -5.09
C GLY A 117 1.74 4.18 -3.59
N GLY A 118 1.89 5.33 -2.92
CA GLY A 118 1.43 5.43 -1.55
C GLY A 118 2.47 5.49 -0.45
N ASP A 119 2.20 4.83 0.69
CA ASP A 119 2.89 5.04 1.96
C ASP A 119 4.36 4.53 1.96
N GLN A 120 4.80 3.85 3.00
CA GLN A 120 6.18 3.37 3.14
C GLN A 120 6.51 2.15 2.25
N ILE A 121 5.99 2.08 1.02
CA ILE A 121 6.19 0.93 0.12
C ILE A 121 7.66 0.78 -0.32
N TRP A 122 8.44 1.87 -0.27
CA TRP A 122 9.88 1.87 -0.58
C TRP A 122 10.77 1.63 0.65
N ASN A 123 10.19 1.50 1.84
CA ASN A 123 10.92 1.17 3.06
C ASN A 123 11.39 -0.29 3.04
N THR A 124 12.67 -0.52 2.69
CA THR A 124 13.27 -1.86 2.66
C THR A 124 13.47 -2.51 4.04
N GLY A 125 13.32 -1.72 5.11
CA GLY A 125 13.35 -2.21 6.49
C GLY A 125 11.98 -2.69 6.99
N CYS A 126 10.91 -2.47 6.23
CA CYS A 126 9.58 -2.96 6.57
C CYS A 126 9.52 -4.49 6.41
N PHE A 127 8.91 -5.19 7.38
CA PHE A 127 8.72 -6.64 7.31
C PHE A 127 7.97 -7.08 6.04
N GLU A 128 7.03 -6.25 5.60
CA GLU A 128 6.20 -6.52 4.43
C GLU A 128 6.93 -6.24 3.12
N PHE A 129 8.10 -5.60 3.14
CA PHE A 129 8.81 -5.18 1.94
C PHE A 129 9.09 -6.33 0.98
N GLU A 130 8.78 -6.11 -0.29
CA GLU A 130 9.12 -6.97 -1.41
C GLU A 130 9.53 -6.09 -2.60
N TRP A 131 10.34 -6.62 -3.51
CA TRP A 131 10.84 -5.83 -4.65
C TRP A 131 9.75 -5.44 -5.66
N TYR A 132 8.58 -6.08 -5.62
CA TYR A 132 7.45 -5.69 -6.46
C TYR A 132 6.95 -4.26 -6.17
N TYR A 133 7.17 -3.71 -4.98
CA TYR A 133 6.90 -2.29 -4.68
C TYR A 133 7.78 -1.31 -5.46
N TYR A 134 8.90 -1.79 -5.98
CA TYR A 134 9.75 -1.08 -6.93
C TYR A 134 9.38 -1.42 -8.39
N LEU A 135 8.30 -2.18 -8.63
CA LEU A 135 7.82 -2.60 -9.93
C LEU A 135 8.87 -3.39 -10.72
N ASP A 136 9.69 -4.20 -10.05
CA ASP A 136 10.79 -4.96 -10.68
C ASP A 136 10.31 -6.10 -11.60
N PHE A 137 9.07 -6.58 -11.40
CA PHE A 137 8.41 -7.58 -12.24
C PHE A 137 7.93 -7.03 -13.61
N VAL A 138 7.84 -5.70 -13.76
CA VAL A 138 7.32 -5.06 -14.97
C VAL A 138 8.34 -5.19 -16.09
N ARG A 139 7.99 -5.96 -17.12
CA ARG A 139 8.82 -6.19 -18.32
C ARG A 139 8.47 -5.26 -19.47
N ASN A 140 7.17 -5.01 -19.65
CA ASN A 140 6.61 -4.13 -20.67
C ASN A 140 5.66 -3.15 -19.97
N GLY A 141 5.63 -1.90 -20.44
CA GLY A 141 4.79 -0.83 -19.87
C GLY A 141 5.61 0.23 -19.12
N LYS A 142 4.95 1.35 -18.84
CA LYS A 142 5.59 2.54 -18.27
C LYS A 142 5.45 2.55 -16.75
N LYS A 143 6.57 2.66 -16.04
CA LYS A 143 6.57 2.73 -14.57
C LYS A 143 6.50 4.18 -14.11
N ILE A 144 5.60 4.45 -13.17
CA ILE A 144 5.38 5.75 -12.56
C ILE A 144 5.38 5.56 -11.04
N ALA A 145 6.01 6.46 -10.31
CA ALA A 145 5.97 6.49 -8.86
C ALA A 145 5.20 7.74 -8.43
N TYR A 146 4.13 7.52 -7.65
CA TYR A 146 3.37 8.60 -7.06
C TYR A 146 3.34 8.45 -5.54
N ALA A 147 3.99 9.41 -4.88
CA ALA A 147 4.06 9.53 -3.44
C ALA A 147 4.72 8.36 -2.67
N PRO A 148 5.51 7.40 -3.21
CA PRO A 148 6.14 6.40 -2.35
C PRO A 148 7.08 7.04 -1.32
N SER A 149 7.20 6.36 -0.17
CA SER A 149 8.03 6.79 0.95
C SER A 149 8.99 5.68 1.39
N MET A 150 10.20 6.07 1.78
CA MET A 150 11.17 5.23 2.49
C MET A 150 11.07 5.40 4.01
N GLY A 151 10.04 6.11 4.49
CA GLY A 151 9.92 6.58 5.87
C GLY A 151 10.77 7.84 6.14
N PRO A 152 10.68 8.39 7.36
CA PRO A 152 11.19 9.74 7.68
C PRO A 152 12.71 9.91 7.52
N ASN A 153 13.47 8.81 7.45
CA ASN A 153 14.92 8.85 7.29
C ASN A 153 15.39 7.80 6.26
N GLY A 154 15.10 8.01 4.98
CA GLY A 154 15.43 7.06 3.90
C GLY A 154 16.87 6.52 3.97
N ARG A 155 17.88 7.36 4.24
CA ARG A 155 19.30 6.91 4.38
C ARG A 155 19.56 5.94 5.54
N LYS A 156 18.78 6.03 6.63
CA LYS A 156 18.88 5.08 7.75
C LYS A 156 18.03 3.85 7.50
N THR A 157 16.92 4.02 6.79
CA THR A 157 15.97 2.94 6.48
C THR A 157 16.51 1.98 5.42
N ILE A 158 17.24 2.48 4.42
CA ILE A 158 17.79 1.67 3.34
C ILE A 158 19.20 1.19 3.70
N PRO A 159 19.43 -0.13 3.86
CA PRO A 159 20.75 -0.68 4.10
C PRO A 159 21.71 -0.33 2.95
N ALA A 160 22.98 -0.02 3.27
CA ALA A 160 23.98 0.40 2.29
C ALA A 160 24.13 -0.58 1.10
N HIS A 161 24.04 -1.88 1.35
CA HIS A 161 24.13 -2.91 0.30
C HIS A 161 22.92 -2.95 -0.66
N LEU A 162 21.78 -2.36 -0.27
CA LEU A 162 20.58 -2.25 -1.12
C LEU A 162 20.49 -0.91 -1.85
N ALA A 163 21.25 0.10 -1.43
CA ALA A 163 21.13 1.45 -1.94
C ALA A 163 21.32 1.53 -3.47
N GLU A 164 22.31 0.81 -4.01
CA GLU A 164 22.56 0.78 -5.45
C GLU A 164 21.45 0.06 -6.22
N ARG A 165 20.86 -1.00 -5.65
CA ARG A 165 19.71 -1.65 -6.26
C ARG A 165 18.51 -0.71 -6.30
N VAL A 166 18.19 -0.04 -5.19
CA VAL A 166 17.11 0.95 -5.12
C VAL A 166 17.28 2.03 -6.19
N ARG A 167 18.48 2.62 -6.31
CA ARG A 167 18.76 3.63 -7.35
C ARG A 167 18.58 3.07 -8.76
N ARG A 168 19.01 1.84 -9.02
CA ARG A 168 18.84 1.20 -10.32
C ARG A 168 17.37 0.96 -10.64
N GLU A 169 16.58 0.46 -9.69
CA GLU A 169 15.14 0.23 -9.91
C GLU A 169 14.41 1.56 -10.20
N VAL A 170 14.68 2.61 -9.41
CA VAL A 170 14.05 3.93 -9.60
C VAL A 170 14.44 4.58 -10.93
N LYS A 171 15.66 4.34 -11.44
CA LYS A 171 16.05 4.80 -12.79
C LYS A 171 15.21 4.20 -13.93
N THR A 172 14.49 3.09 -13.69
CA THR A 172 13.59 2.49 -14.69
C THR A 172 12.24 3.19 -14.79
N TYR A 173 11.95 4.16 -13.92
CA TYR A 173 10.70 4.91 -13.91
C TYR A 173 10.73 6.05 -14.91
N GLN A 174 9.60 6.25 -15.60
CA GLN A 174 9.43 7.38 -16.51
C GLN A 174 9.13 8.68 -15.76
N ALA A 175 8.47 8.59 -14.60
CA ALA A 175 8.19 9.72 -13.73
C ALA A 175 8.21 9.27 -12.27
N VAL A 176 8.75 10.12 -11.41
CA VAL A 176 8.87 9.85 -9.97
C VAL A 176 8.55 11.12 -9.19
N ALA A 177 7.60 11.02 -8.28
CA ALA A 177 7.34 12.03 -7.24
C ALA A 177 7.14 11.30 -5.91
N VAL A 178 7.76 11.78 -4.84
CA VAL A 178 7.83 11.10 -3.53
C VAL A 178 7.02 11.85 -2.48
N ARG A 179 6.60 11.20 -1.40
CA ARG A 179 5.73 11.86 -0.39
C ARG A 179 6.46 12.73 0.61
N ASP A 180 7.74 12.46 0.87
CA ASP A 180 8.48 13.14 1.92
C ASP A 180 9.90 13.51 1.51
N SER A 181 10.44 14.53 2.18
CA SER A 181 11.78 15.06 1.94
C SER A 181 12.89 14.07 2.33
N GLY A 182 12.65 13.15 3.26
CA GLY A 182 13.61 12.12 3.65
C GLY A 182 13.87 11.11 2.52
N THR A 183 12.81 10.75 1.79
CA THR A 183 12.87 9.95 0.58
C THR A 183 13.53 10.74 -0.55
N ALA A 184 13.17 12.01 -0.76
CA ALA A 184 13.82 12.85 -1.77
C ALA A 184 15.33 13.00 -1.52
N ALA A 185 15.74 13.20 -0.26
CA ALA A 185 17.13 13.34 0.15
C ALA A 185 17.99 12.08 -0.02
N PHE A 186 17.37 10.90 -0.14
CA PHE A 186 18.08 9.67 -0.53
C PHE A 186 18.58 9.71 -1.98
N PHE A 187 17.85 10.43 -2.85
CA PHE A 187 18.17 10.65 -4.27
C PHE A 187 18.69 12.08 -4.53
N ASP A 188 19.41 12.63 -3.55
CA ASP A 188 20.04 13.96 -3.61
C ASP A 188 19.06 15.12 -3.88
N SER A 189 17.82 14.98 -3.39
CA SER A 189 16.74 16.00 -3.42
C SER A 189 16.26 16.43 -4.81
N ASN A 190 16.56 15.67 -5.85
CA ASN A 190 16.12 15.97 -7.23
C ASN A 190 14.69 15.49 -7.54
N LEU A 191 14.04 14.80 -6.61
CA LEU A 191 12.69 14.26 -6.80
C LEU A 191 11.63 15.22 -6.24
N PRO A 192 10.56 15.54 -6.98
CA PRO A 192 9.44 16.32 -6.49
C PRO A 192 8.81 15.68 -5.25
N VAL A 193 8.51 16.51 -4.24
CA VAL A 193 7.72 16.11 -3.08
C VAL A 193 6.26 16.45 -3.33
N VAL A 194 5.37 15.46 -3.22
CA VAL A 194 3.93 15.58 -3.50
C VAL A 194 3.10 15.16 -2.28
N LEU A 195 1.80 15.50 -2.33
CA LEU A 195 0.86 15.12 -1.30
C LEU A 195 0.64 13.60 -1.25
N ASP A 196 0.26 13.12 -0.07
CA ASP A 196 -0.25 11.76 0.10
C ASP A 196 -1.52 11.56 -0.76
N PRO A 197 -1.75 10.39 -1.39
CA PRO A 197 -2.91 10.18 -2.25
C PRO A 197 -4.25 10.43 -1.56
N THR A 198 -4.35 10.24 -0.23
CA THR A 198 -5.58 10.54 0.53
C THR A 198 -5.96 12.02 0.50
N MET A 199 -5.03 12.90 0.17
CA MET A 199 -5.22 14.35 0.04
C MET A 199 -5.69 14.79 -1.35
N LEU A 200 -5.72 13.86 -2.32
CA LEU A 200 -6.10 14.18 -3.70
C LEU A 200 -7.61 14.22 -3.90
N LEU A 201 -8.35 13.50 -3.06
CA LEU A 201 -9.80 13.56 -3.03
C LEU A 201 -10.28 14.75 -2.22
N ASP A 202 -11.31 15.42 -2.73
CA ASP A 202 -11.97 16.50 -2.02
C ASP A 202 -12.89 15.98 -0.89
N VAL A 203 -13.43 16.90 -0.11
CA VAL A 203 -14.28 16.57 1.05
C VAL A 203 -15.58 15.91 0.59
N GLU A 204 -16.12 16.34 -0.55
CA GLU A 204 -17.33 15.84 -1.16
C GLU A 204 -17.18 14.38 -1.60
N GLU A 205 -16.04 14.00 -2.15
CA GLU A 205 -15.68 12.63 -2.50
C GLU A 205 -15.57 11.74 -1.26
N TRP A 206 -14.93 12.23 -0.19
CA TRP A 206 -14.87 11.49 1.07
C TRP A 206 -16.24 11.33 1.72
N ASN A 207 -17.11 12.36 1.64
CA ASN A 207 -18.45 12.31 2.20
C ASN A 207 -19.32 11.24 1.51
N LYS A 208 -19.16 11.03 0.20
CA LYS A 208 -19.84 9.93 -0.53
C LYS A 208 -19.50 8.56 0.07
N LEU A 209 -18.29 8.39 0.60
CA LEU A 209 -17.84 7.15 1.22
C LEU A 209 -18.26 7.03 2.69
N ALA A 210 -18.26 8.15 3.43
CA ALA A 210 -18.61 8.19 4.85
C ALA A 210 -20.13 8.03 5.11
N GLY A 211 -20.95 8.43 4.14
CA GLY A 211 -22.41 8.47 4.24
C GLY A 211 -22.94 9.63 5.09
N ASP A 212 -24.26 9.75 5.17
CA ASP A 212 -24.92 10.95 5.72
C ASP A 212 -25.11 10.93 7.25
N SER A 213 -24.72 9.84 7.92
CA SER A 213 -24.99 9.65 9.35
C SER A 213 -23.76 9.15 10.10
N PRO A 214 -23.35 9.82 11.19
CA PRO A 214 -22.20 9.39 11.97
C PRO A 214 -22.48 8.04 12.63
N LEU A 215 -21.57 7.09 12.45
CA LEU A 215 -21.64 5.76 13.06
C LEU A 215 -21.54 5.81 14.60
N ILE A 216 -20.95 6.89 15.14
CA ILE A 216 -20.79 7.12 16.57
C ILE A 216 -21.29 8.52 16.88
N LYS A 217 -22.23 8.62 17.84
CA LYS A 217 -22.78 9.90 18.32
C LYS A 217 -21.82 10.58 19.32
N ARG A 218 -20.56 10.78 18.94
CA ARG A 218 -19.54 11.49 19.73
C ARG A 218 -18.71 12.36 18.79
N VAL A 219 -18.20 13.48 19.31
CA VAL A 219 -17.26 14.33 18.58
C VAL A 219 -15.95 13.55 18.40
N CYS A 220 -15.58 13.29 17.15
CA CYS A 220 -14.29 12.72 16.79
C CYS A 220 -13.44 13.82 16.16
N ILE A 221 -12.19 13.94 16.58
CA ILE A 221 -11.21 14.85 15.98
C ILE A 221 -10.25 14.01 15.16
N LEU A 222 -10.19 14.25 13.84
CA LEU A 222 -9.13 13.71 13.01
C LEU A 222 -7.87 14.55 13.21
N LEU A 223 -6.90 14.04 13.96
CA LEU A 223 -5.62 14.70 14.12
C LEU A 223 -4.78 14.47 12.84
N ARG A 224 -4.55 15.54 12.08
CA ARG A 224 -3.61 15.56 10.96
C ARG A 224 -2.26 16.05 11.49
N SER A 225 -1.22 15.23 11.45
CA SER A 225 0.15 15.73 11.55
C SER A 225 0.54 16.28 10.18
N VAL A 226 0.71 17.59 10.08
CA VAL A 226 1.32 18.26 8.92
C VAL A 226 2.83 18.08 8.99
#